data_AF-A0A285Q6B4-F1
#
_entry.id   AF-A0A285Q6B4-F1
#
_cell.length_a   1.000
_cell.length_b   1.000
_cell.length_c   1.000
_cell.angle_alpha   90.00
_cell.angle_beta   90.00
_cell.angle_gamma   90.00
#
_symmetry.space_group_name_H-M   'P 1'
#
loop_
_entity.id
_entity.type
_entity.pdbx_description
1 polymer ?
#
loop_
_entity_poly.entity_id
_entity_poly.type
_entity_poly.pdbx_seq_one_letter_code
_entity_poly.pdbx_strand_id
1 'polypeptide(L)'
;MSNPKHTLFWMTFFLAVVTIVGILIHKPLISAFMANWVFNLMIVGVLIVGIGLAYRQVFVLFPEMRWIAQFRTGHSGLSVVQEPRLLKPLARQLGEESKRDRFKLSNLSLRTVLDGIHSRMDEQREITRYFISLLVFLGLLGTFWGLLGTINAVGAVITNLDMGQGDFGKVFADLQAGLLTPLQGMGTAFSSSLFGLGGSLILGFLDIQAGHAQNRFYDGLEEWLTGVTTLVDPFNSDTPQP
;
A
#
# COMPACT_ATOMS: atom_id res chain seq x y z
N MET A 1 7.22 -17.23 -15.84
CA MET A 1 6.31 -16.60 -14.86
C MET A 1 6.92 -16.66 -13.46
N SER A 2 7.26 -15.52 -12.88
CA SER A 2 7.87 -15.46 -11.54
C SER A 2 6.88 -15.85 -10.44
N ASN A 3 7.33 -16.57 -9.41
CA ASN A 3 6.45 -17.06 -8.35
C ASN A 3 6.06 -15.91 -7.39
N PRO A 4 4.77 -15.54 -7.27
CA PRO A 4 4.30 -14.48 -6.35
C PRO A 4 4.60 -14.78 -4.88
N LYS A 5 4.88 -16.05 -4.54
CA LYS A 5 5.32 -16.46 -3.20
C LYS A 5 6.60 -15.74 -2.76
N HIS A 6 7.49 -15.41 -3.70
CA HIS A 6 8.72 -14.68 -3.41
C HIS A 6 8.41 -13.25 -2.94
N THR A 7 7.47 -12.56 -3.59
CA THR A 7 7.05 -11.21 -3.17
C THR A 7 6.44 -11.24 -1.77
N LEU A 8 5.54 -12.18 -1.51
CA LEU A 8 4.93 -12.34 -0.18
C LEU A 8 5.99 -12.60 0.89
N PHE A 9 6.97 -13.46 0.61
CA PHE A 9 8.07 -13.73 1.53
C PHE A 9 8.80 -12.45 1.92
N TRP A 10 9.20 -11.61 0.97
CA TRP A 10 9.87 -10.34 1.26
C TRP A 10 9.00 -9.33 2.02
N MET A 11 7.71 -9.25 1.68
CA MET A 11 6.76 -8.39 2.41
C MET A 11 6.61 -8.84 3.88
N THR A 12 6.49 -10.15 4.11
CA THR A 12 6.35 -10.71 5.46
C THR A 12 7.65 -10.61 6.25
N PHE A 13 8.79 -10.88 5.61
CA PHE A 13 10.11 -10.75 6.21
C PHE A 13 10.37 -9.30 6.64
N PHE A 14 10.09 -8.33 5.78
CA PHE A 14 10.23 -6.90 6.11
C PHE A 14 9.35 -6.51 7.30
N LEU A 15 8.07 -6.90 7.30
CA LEU A 15 7.18 -6.63 8.44
C LEU A 15 7.67 -7.28 9.73
N ALA A 16 8.18 -8.51 9.67
CA ALA A 16 8.76 -9.18 10.83
C ALA A 16 9.95 -8.40 11.40
N VAL A 17 10.86 -7.92 10.55
CA VAL A 17 11.99 -7.08 10.97
C VAL A 17 11.50 -5.79 11.63
N VAL A 18 10.55 -5.09 11.01
CA VAL A 18 9.96 -3.86 11.56
C VAL A 18 9.31 -4.12 12.93
N THR A 19 8.57 -5.20 13.07
CA THR A 19 7.95 -5.59 14.36
C THR A 19 9.01 -5.91 15.41
N ILE A 20 10.08 -6.64 15.08
CA ILE A 20 11.18 -6.93 15.99
C ILE A 20 11.85 -5.64 16.49
N VAL A 21 12.13 -4.70 15.57
CA VAL A 21 12.68 -3.39 15.93
C VAL A 21 11.72 -2.65 16.87
N GLY A 22 10.42 -2.64 16.56
CA GLY A 22 9.38 -2.04 17.40
C GLY A 22 9.32 -2.62 18.82
N ILE A 23 9.47 -3.94 18.96
CA ILE A 23 9.52 -4.64 20.26
C ILE A 23 10.78 -4.23 21.03
N LEU A 24 11.93 -4.15 20.36
CA LEU A 24 13.19 -3.76 20.98
C LEU A 24 13.11 -2.34 21.59
N ILE A 25 12.40 -1.43 20.91
CA ILE A 25 12.21 -0.04 21.36
C ILE A 25 10.87 0.21 22.07
N HIS A 26 10.20 -0.82 22.59
CA HIS A 26 8.82 -0.70 23.10
C HIS A 26 8.63 0.39 24.18
N LYS A 27 9.61 0.59 25.08
CA LYS A 27 9.50 1.58 26.17
C LYS A 27 9.29 3.02 25.65
N PRO A 28 10.21 3.59 24.84
CA PRO A 28 9.98 4.90 24.25
C PRO A 28 8.77 4.92 23.32
N LEU A 29 8.47 3.81 22.63
CA LEU A 29 7.32 3.72 21.72
C LEU A 29 5.99 3.88 22.46
N ILE A 30 5.82 3.26 23.63
CA ILE A 30 4.60 3.39 24.44
C ILE A 30 4.46 4.81 24.99
N SER A 31 5.56 5.41 25.50
CA SER A 31 5.54 6.80 25.96
C SER A 31 5.17 7.77 24.83
N ALA A 32 5.72 7.56 23.64
CA ALA A 32 5.43 8.31 22.44
C ALA A 32 3.97 8.12 21.99
N PHE A 33 3.44 6.89 22.08
CA PHE A 33 2.07 6.55 21.72
C PHE A 33 1.06 7.25 22.64
N MET A 34 1.31 7.24 23.95
CA MET A 34 0.40 7.82 24.94
C MET A 34 0.30 9.35 24.89
N ALA A 35 1.30 10.04 24.34
CA ALA A 35 1.29 11.49 24.21
C ALA A 35 0.12 12.01 23.35
N ASN A 36 -0.23 11.29 22.28
CA ASN A 36 -1.33 11.62 21.37
C ASN A 36 -2.12 10.36 21.04
N TRP A 37 -2.65 9.68 22.07
CA TRP A 37 -3.23 8.34 21.94
C TRP A 37 -4.30 8.24 20.83
N VAL A 38 -5.13 9.28 20.64
CA VAL A 38 -6.18 9.31 19.61
C VAL A 38 -5.59 9.27 18.20
N PHE A 39 -4.66 10.17 17.88
CA PHE A 39 -4.04 10.24 16.55
C PHE A 39 -3.17 9.01 16.31
N ASN A 40 -2.41 8.56 17.32
CA ASN A 40 -1.55 7.40 17.20
C ASN A 40 -2.36 6.11 16.98
N LEU A 41 -3.52 5.96 17.64
CA LEU A 41 -4.44 4.84 17.38
C LEU A 41 -4.98 4.88 15.95
N MET A 42 -5.37 6.06 15.47
CA MET A 42 -5.87 6.24 14.10
C MET A 42 -4.77 5.92 13.08
N ILE A 43 -3.53 6.36 13.31
CA ILE A 43 -2.36 6.04 12.48
C ILE A 43 -2.14 4.53 12.41
N VAL A 44 -2.14 3.84 13.55
CA VAL A 44 -1.98 2.38 13.59
C VAL A 44 -3.14 1.68 12.88
N GLY A 45 -4.38 2.15 13.04
CA GLY A 45 -5.53 1.61 12.33
C GLY A 45 -5.41 1.74 10.81
N VAL A 46 -5.05 2.92 10.32
CA VAL A 46 -4.80 3.18 8.88
C VAL A 46 -3.65 2.32 8.36
N LEU A 47 -2.58 2.17 9.14
CA LEU A 47 -1.43 1.32 8.79
C LEU A 47 -1.85 -0.15 8.63
N ILE A 48 -2.63 -0.71 9.58
CA ILE A 48 -3.11 -2.09 9.51
C ILE A 48 -3.98 -2.29 8.26
N VAL A 49 -4.91 -1.38 7.99
CA VAL A 49 -5.76 -1.44 6.79
C VAL A 49 -4.91 -1.36 5.53
N GLY A 50 -3.95 -0.44 5.47
CA GLY A 50 -3.03 -0.30 4.34
C GLY A 50 -2.19 -1.55 4.09
N ILE A 51 -1.69 -2.20 5.15
CA ILE A 51 -0.97 -3.48 5.04
C ILE A 51 -1.91 -4.54 4.44
N GLY A 52 -3.15 -4.63 4.93
CA GLY A 52 -4.15 -5.55 4.39
C GLY A 52 -4.43 -5.33 2.90
N LEU A 53 -4.53 -4.07 2.46
CA LEU A 53 -4.71 -3.71 1.06
C LEU A 53 -3.51 -4.12 0.19
N ALA A 54 -2.29 -3.85 0.64
CA ALA A 54 -1.07 -4.22 -0.08
C ALA A 54 -0.94 -5.75 -0.25
N TYR A 55 -1.27 -6.53 0.79
CA TYR A 55 -1.30 -7.99 0.69
C TYR A 55 -2.41 -8.48 -0.24
N ARG A 56 -3.62 -7.90 -0.13
CA ARG A 56 -4.74 -8.23 -1.02
C ARG A 56 -4.36 -8.05 -2.49
N GLN A 57 -3.64 -6.98 -2.83
CA GLN A 57 -3.17 -6.69 -4.18
C GLN A 57 -2.29 -7.82 -4.76
N VAL A 58 -1.42 -8.43 -3.94
CA VAL A 58 -0.60 -9.58 -4.35
C VAL A 58 -1.43 -10.87 -4.38
N PHE A 59 -2.33 -11.07 -3.41
CA PHE A 59 -3.17 -12.29 -3.34
C PHE A 59 -4.11 -12.43 -4.53
N VAL A 60 -4.65 -11.33 -5.06
CA VAL A 60 -5.53 -11.32 -6.24
C VAL A 60 -4.81 -11.86 -7.49
N LEU A 61 -3.47 -11.83 -7.56
CA LEU A 61 -2.72 -12.36 -8.70
C LEU A 61 -2.61 -13.90 -8.71
N PHE A 62 -2.76 -14.56 -7.56
CA PHE A 62 -2.56 -16.01 -7.45
C PHE A 62 -3.57 -16.85 -8.26
N PRO A 63 -4.90 -16.61 -8.17
CA PRO A 63 -5.88 -17.33 -8.98
C PRO A 63 -5.64 -17.14 -10.48
N GLU A 64 -5.25 -15.93 -10.89
CA GLU A 64 -5.03 -15.57 -12.29
C GLU A 64 -3.85 -16.34 -12.90
N MET A 65 -2.72 -16.43 -12.18
CA MET A 65 -1.58 -17.24 -12.65
C MET A 65 -1.89 -18.73 -12.74
N ARG A 66 -2.70 -19.27 -11.82
CA ARG A 66 -3.10 -20.69 -11.88
C ARG A 66 -3.96 -20.97 -13.10
N TRP A 67 -4.85 -20.04 -13.44
CA TRP A 67 -5.70 -20.15 -14.63
C TRP A 67 -4.86 -20.15 -15.92
N ILE A 68 -3.91 -19.22 -16.07
CA ILE A 68 -3.02 -19.17 -17.25
C ILE A 68 -2.16 -20.44 -17.37
N ALA A 69 -1.60 -20.91 -16.24
CA ALA A 69 -0.76 -22.10 -16.23
C ALA A 69 -1.51 -23.36 -16.69
N GLN A 70 -2.78 -23.52 -16.28
CA GLN A 70 -3.62 -24.64 -16.72
C GLN A 70 -4.03 -24.52 -18.20
N PHE A 71 -4.35 -23.31 -18.67
CA PHE A 71 -4.67 -23.07 -20.09
C PHE A 71 -3.49 -23.45 -21.01
N ARG A 72 -2.26 -23.16 -20.59
CA ARG A 72 -1.03 -23.54 -21.33
C ARG A 72 -0.79 -25.05 -21.38
N THR A 73 -1.25 -25.82 -20.39
CA THR A 73 -1.05 -27.28 -20.32
C THR A 73 -2.12 -28.11 -21.06
N GLY A 74 -3.08 -27.48 -21.74
CA GLY A 74 -4.02 -28.17 -22.64
C GLY A 74 -5.03 -29.11 -21.96
N HIS A 75 -5.10 -29.14 -20.62
CA HIS A 75 -6.09 -29.95 -19.89
C HIS A 75 -7.41 -29.18 -19.79
N SER A 76 -8.21 -29.26 -20.85
CA SER A 76 -9.58 -28.74 -20.97
C SER A 76 -10.59 -29.51 -20.10
N GLY A 77 -10.31 -29.63 -18.79
CA GLY A 77 -11.26 -30.09 -17.78
C GLY A 77 -12.03 -28.91 -17.17
N LEU A 78 -12.98 -28.36 -17.94
CA LEU A 78 -13.75 -27.14 -17.68
C LEU A 78 -14.75 -27.19 -16.49
N SER A 79 -14.46 -27.88 -15.39
CA SER A 79 -15.50 -28.16 -14.37
C SER A 79 -15.24 -27.65 -12.95
N VAL A 80 -14.02 -27.28 -12.56
CA VAL A 80 -13.73 -26.94 -11.14
C VAL A 80 -12.68 -25.84 -10.96
N VAL A 81 -12.67 -24.80 -11.80
CA VAL A 81 -11.73 -23.68 -11.64
C VAL A 81 -12.48 -22.45 -11.14
N GLN A 82 -12.04 -21.94 -9.99
CA GLN A 82 -12.54 -20.72 -9.37
C GLN A 82 -12.43 -19.56 -10.38
N GLU A 83 -13.56 -18.94 -10.71
CA GLU A 83 -13.62 -17.94 -11.79
C GLU A 83 -12.57 -16.83 -11.59
N PRO A 84 -11.69 -16.59 -12.57
CA PRO A 84 -10.76 -15.46 -12.52
C PRO A 84 -11.54 -14.15 -12.42
N ARG A 85 -11.09 -13.21 -11.60
CA ARG A 85 -11.78 -11.94 -11.38
C ARG A 85 -11.28 -10.87 -12.35
N LEU A 86 -9.98 -10.86 -12.62
CA LEU A 86 -9.32 -9.93 -13.53
C LEU A 86 -9.39 -10.44 -14.97
N LEU A 87 -9.19 -11.74 -15.20
CA LEU A 87 -9.21 -12.33 -16.55
C LEU A 87 -10.63 -12.71 -17.02
N LYS A 88 -11.67 -12.37 -16.26
CA LYS A 88 -13.08 -12.71 -16.56
C LYS A 88 -13.52 -12.37 -17.99
N PRO A 89 -13.17 -11.19 -18.55
CA PRO A 89 -13.50 -10.85 -19.95
C PRO A 89 -12.75 -11.72 -20.97
N LEU A 90 -11.46 -12.01 -20.73
CA LEU A 90 -10.66 -12.91 -21.58
C LEU A 90 -11.19 -14.35 -21.51
N ALA A 91 -11.53 -14.83 -20.31
CA ALA A 91 -12.04 -16.18 -20.11
C ALA A 91 -13.37 -16.42 -20.84
N ARG A 92 -14.24 -15.40 -20.94
CA ARG A 92 -15.49 -15.48 -21.71
C ARG A 92 -15.22 -15.53 -23.21
N GLN A 93 -14.36 -14.66 -23.74
CA GLN A 93 -14.02 -14.66 -25.16
C GLN A 93 -13.28 -15.94 -25.58
N LEU A 94 -12.29 -16.39 -24.80
CA LEU A 94 -11.53 -17.61 -25.08
C LEU A 94 -12.37 -18.89 -24.87
N GLY A 95 -13.30 -18.90 -23.91
CA GLY A 95 -14.17 -20.05 -23.63
C GLY A 95 -15.26 -20.26 -24.70
N GLU A 96 -15.80 -19.18 -25.27
CA GLU A 96 -16.76 -19.25 -26.37
C GLU A 96 -16.07 -19.51 -27.74
N GLU A 97 -14.87 -18.97 -27.95
CA GLU A 97 -14.13 -19.13 -29.21
C GLU A 97 -13.31 -20.43 -29.31
N SER A 98 -12.94 -21.09 -28.20
CA SER A 98 -12.32 -22.43 -28.26
C SER A 98 -13.25 -23.51 -28.84
N LYS A 99 -14.56 -23.24 -28.97
CA LYS A 99 -15.53 -24.09 -29.66
C LYS A 99 -15.61 -23.85 -31.17
N ARG A 100 -15.02 -22.76 -31.69
CA ARG A 100 -15.13 -22.34 -33.09
C ARG A 100 -13.74 -22.24 -33.67
N ASP A 101 -13.42 -23.18 -34.55
CA ASP A 101 -12.12 -23.55 -35.14
C ASP A 101 -11.36 -22.44 -35.94
N ARG A 102 -11.52 -21.16 -35.60
CA ARG A 102 -10.84 -20.02 -36.22
C ARG A 102 -10.50 -18.98 -35.16
N PHE A 103 -9.29 -19.12 -34.61
CA PHE A 103 -8.62 -18.07 -33.87
C PHE A 103 -8.41 -16.86 -34.80
N LYS A 104 -9.22 -15.80 -34.66
CA LYS A 104 -8.97 -14.48 -35.25
C LYS A 104 -9.27 -13.40 -34.22
N LEU A 105 -8.66 -13.51 -33.04
CA LEU A 105 -8.58 -12.36 -32.15
C LEU A 105 -7.70 -11.32 -32.84
N SER A 106 -8.33 -10.24 -33.33
CA SER A 106 -7.60 -9.08 -33.85
C SER A 106 -6.65 -8.59 -32.76
N ASN A 107 -5.37 -8.35 -33.09
CA ASN A 107 -4.36 -7.78 -32.20
C ASN A 107 -4.88 -6.55 -31.41
N LEU A 108 -5.83 -5.81 -32.01
CA LEU A 108 -6.49 -4.65 -31.40
C LEU A 108 -7.34 -5.02 -30.16
N SER A 109 -8.10 -6.12 -30.21
CA SER A 109 -8.99 -6.54 -29.11
C SER A 109 -8.21 -7.04 -27.90
N LEU A 110 -7.06 -7.69 -28.14
CA LEU A 110 -6.15 -8.15 -27.10
C LEU A 110 -5.52 -6.99 -26.32
N ARG A 111 -5.09 -5.96 -27.06
CA ARG A 111 -4.51 -4.75 -26.47
C ARG A 111 -5.51 -4.01 -25.58
N THR A 112 -6.76 -3.87 -26.04
CA THR A 112 -7.83 -3.25 -25.23
C THR A 112 -8.10 -3.98 -23.92
N VAL A 113 -8.01 -5.32 -23.88
CA VAL A 113 -8.23 -6.07 -22.64
C VAL A 113 -7.02 -5.98 -21.71
N LEU A 114 -5.80 -6.00 -22.24
CA LEU A 114 -4.58 -5.72 -21.47
C LEU A 114 -4.60 -4.32 -20.86
N ASP A 115 -4.97 -3.30 -21.63
CA ASP A 115 -5.12 -1.92 -21.17
C ASP A 115 -6.18 -1.82 -20.06
N GLY A 116 -7.29 -2.56 -20.18
CA GLY A 116 -8.33 -2.64 -19.16
C GLY A 116 -7.87 -3.31 -17.86
N ILE A 117 -6.99 -4.32 -17.95
CA ILE A 117 -6.38 -4.98 -16.77
C ILE A 117 -5.38 -4.04 -16.11
N HIS A 118 -4.52 -3.39 -16.90
CA HIS A 118 -3.55 -2.41 -16.42
C HIS A 118 -4.23 -1.27 -15.67
N SER A 119 -5.28 -0.68 -16.25
CA SER A 119 -6.07 0.39 -15.61
C SER A 119 -6.67 -0.03 -14.26
N ARG A 120 -7.22 -1.26 -14.15
CA ARG A 120 -7.75 -1.77 -12.88
C ARG A 120 -6.66 -2.03 -11.83
N MET A 121 -5.48 -2.44 -12.27
CA MET A 121 -4.33 -2.64 -11.39
C MET A 121 -3.78 -1.30 -10.88
N ASP A 122 -3.77 -0.26 -11.72
CA ASP A 122 -3.40 1.10 -11.33
C ASP A 122 -4.39 1.74 -10.37
N GLU A 123 -5.70 1.54 -10.56
CA GLU A 123 -6.73 2.01 -9.63
C GLU A 123 -6.52 1.43 -8.22
N GLN A 124 -6.15 0.15 -8.11
CA GLN A 124 -5.79 -0.45 -6.82
C GLN A 124 -4.54 0.18 -6.19
N ARG A 125 -3.53 0.54 -7.01
CA ARG A 125 -2.32 1.23 -6.53
C ARG A 125 -2.61 2.64 -6.03
N GLU A 126 -3.54 3.34 -6.67
CA GLU A 126 -3.95 4.67 -6.24
C GLU A 126 -4.48 4.67 -4.81
N ILE A 127 -5.27 3.65 -4.44
CA ILE A 127 -5.77 3.48 -3.08
C ILE A 127 -4.59 3.31 -2.10
N THR A 128 -3.62 2.43 -2.40
CA THR A 128 -2.46 2.24 -1.52
C THR A 128 -1.65 3.54 -1.35
N ARG A 129 -1.43 4.29 -2.45
CA ARG A 129 -0.77 5.61 -2.42
C ARG A 129 -1.54 6.64 -1.60
N TYR A 130 -2.86 6.62 -1.66
CA TYR A 130 -3.69 7.46 -0.80
C TYR A 130 -3.46 7.14 0.69
N PHE A 131 -3.40 5.86 1.07
CA PHE A 131 -3.14 5.45 2.45
C PHE A 131 -1.74 5.87 2.93
N ILE A 132 -0.72 5.81 2.07
CA ILE A 132 0.63 6.33 2.38
C ILE A 132 0.58 7.83 2.68
N SER A 133 -0.06 8.61 1.81
CA SER A 133 -0.21 10.06 2.00
C SER A 133 -1.06 10.39 3.23
N LEU A 134 -2.11 9.61 3.49
CA LEU A 134 -2.97 9.74 4.65
C LEU A 134 -2.21 9.55 5.95
N LEU A 135 -1.30 8.56 6.02
CA LEU A 135 -0.45 8.35 7.21
C LEU A 135 0.46 9.55 7.48
N VAL A 136 1.08 10.12 6.43
CA VAL A 136 1.89 11.34 6.55
C VAL A 136 1.03 12.49 7.07
N PHE A 137 -0.12 12.71 6.46
CA PHE A 137 -1.04 13.78 6.84
C PHE A 137 -1.53 13.64 8.29
N LEU A 138 -1.88 12.43 8.72
CA LEU A 138 -2.28 12.13 10.09
C LEU A 138 -1.16 12.42 11.09
N GLY A 139 0.08 12.06 10.75
CA GLY A 139 1.24 12.35 11.60
C GLY A 139 1.49 13.86 11.75
N LEU A 140 1.33 14.62 10.67
CA LEU A 140 1.37 16.09 10.70
C LEU A 140 0.25 16.66 11.57
N LEU A 141 -1.00 16.21 11.37
CA LEU A 141 -2.14 16.64 12.17
C LEU A 141 -1.95 16.37 13.67
N GLY A 142 -1.45 15.20 14.05
CA GLY A 142 -1.18 14.88 15.45
C GLY A 142 -0.11 15.80 16.06
N THR A 143 0.87 16.23 15.28
CA THR A 143 1.89 17.18 15.73
C THR A 143 1.30 18.57 15.93
N PHE A 144 0.50 19.04 14.97
CA PHE A 144 -0.23 20.31 15.11
C PHE A 144 -1.11 20.31 16.36
N TRP A 145 -1.82 19.20 16.61
CA TRP A 145 -2.66 19.07 17.79
C TRP A 145 -1.86 19.15 19.10
N GLY A 146 -0.74 18.44 19.19
CA GLY A 146 0.13 18.48 20.37
C GLY A 146 0.76 19.88 20.61
N LEU A 147 1.15 20.57 19.54
CA LEU A 147 1.67 21.94 19.63
C LEU A 147 0.60 22.96 20.06
N LEU A 148 -0.65 22.81 19.63
CA LEU A 148 -1.76 23.63 20.13
C LEU A 148 -1.96 23.47 21.64
N GLY A 149 -1.86 22.23 22.15
CA GLY A 149 -1.89 21.98 23.59
C GLY A 149 -0.76 22.69 24.34
N THR A 150 0.44 22.70 23.74
CA THR A 150 1.62 23.39 24.29
C THR A 150 1.39 24.91 24.34
N ILE A 151 0.87 25.50 23.27
CA ILE A 151 0.56 26.94 23.19
C ILE A 151 -0.50 27.33 24.23
N ASN A 152 -1.56 26.53 24.38
CA ASN A 152 -2.61 26.78 25.36
C ASN A 152 -2.07 26.72 26.80
N ALA A 153 -1.18 25.76 27.09
CA ALA A 153 -0.54 25.64 28.40
C ALA A 153 0.35 26.86 28.71
N VAL A 154 1.14 27.33 27.74
CA VAL A 154 1.95 28.55 27.88
C VAL A 154 1.05 29.78 28.11
N GLY A 155 -0.03 29.91 27.35
CA GLY A 155 -1.01 30.99 27.52
C GLY A 155 -1.61 30.99 28.94
N ALA A 156 -1.99 29.82 29.44
CA ALA A 156 -2.55 29.68 30.80
C ALA A 156 -1.55 30.09 31.89
N VAL A 157 -0.26 29.75 31.74
CA VAL A 157 0.78 30.17 32.68
C VAL A 157 0.91 31.70 32.68
N ILE A 158 0.91 32.33 31.51
CA ILE A 158 1.02 33.78 31.39
C ILE A 158 -0.19 34.49 32.03
N THR A 159 -1.42 33.98 31.82
CA THR A 159 -2.64 34.59 32.37
C THR A 159 -2.80 34.41 33.87
N ASN A 160 -2.25 33.32 34.44
CA ASN A 160 -2.40 32.98 35.86
C ASN A 160 -1.29 33.55 36.76
N LEU A 161 -0.35 34.32 36.22
CA LEU A 161 0.68 34.99 37.01
C LEU A 161 0.06 36.16 37.79
N ASP A 162 -0.08 35.97 39.10
CA ASP A 162 -0.51 37.01 40.03
C ASP A 162 0.63 38.01 40.25
N MET A 163 0.61 39.12 39.50
CA MET A 163 1.55 40.24 39.67
C MET A 163 1.26 41.10 40.92
N GLY A 164 0.25 40.74 41.72
CA GLY A 164 -0.17 41.50 42.91
C GLY A 164 0.62 41.18 44.19
N GLN A 165 1.36 40.07 44.25
CA GLN A 165 2.16 39.70 45.42
C GLN A 165 3.60 40.18 45.27
N GLY A 166 4.08 40.97 46.23
CA GLY A 166 5.37 41.68 46.22
C GLY A 166 6.65 40.83 46.27
N ASP A 167 6.61 39.57 45.82
CA ASP A 167 7.78 38.70 45.69
C ASP A 167 8.03 38.32 44.22
N PHE A 168 8.75 39.21 43.51
CA PHE A 168 9.17 38.99 42.13
C PHE A 168 9.98 37.71 41.93
N GLY A 169 10.70 37.24 42.95
CA GLY A 169 11.48 36.00 42.88
C GLY A 169 10.58 34.78 42.75
N LYS A 170 9.47 34.76 43.49
CA LYS A 170 8.46 33.70 43.42
C LYS A 170 7.70 33.71 42.09
N VAL A 171 7.26 34.88 41.63
CA VAL A 171 6.58 35.03 40.32
C VAL A 171 7.48 34.56 39.16
N PHE A 172 8.78 34.88 39.22
CA PHE A 172 9.73 34.42 38.21
C PHE A 172 9.97 32.91 38.27
N ALA A 173 10.09 32.32 39.47
CA ALA A 173 10.21 30.88 39.65
C ALA A 173 8.98 30.12 39.12
N ASP A 174 7.78 30.66 39.37
CA ASP A 174 6.51 30.09 38.89
C ASP A 174 6.39 30.19 37.37
N LEU A 175 6.78 31.31 36.76
CA LEU A 175 6.87 31.45 35.31
C LEU A 175 7.88 30.46 34.70
N GLN A 176 9.07 30.34 35.30
CA GLN A 176 10.10 29.40 34.84
C GLN A 176 9.60 27.95 34.89
N ALA A 177 8.99 27.53 35.99
CA ALA A 177 8.44 26.20 36.15
C ALA A 177 7.25 25.95 35.19
N GLY A 178 6.38 26.95 35.03
CA GLY A 178 5.22 26.90 34.14
C GLY A 178 5.60 26.80 32.66
N LEU A 179 6.70 27.43 32.24
CA LEU A 179 7.18 27.35 30.85
C LEU A 179 8.01 26.10 30.55
N LEU A 180 8.69 25.51 31.56
CA LEU A 180 9.47 24.28 31.36
C LEU A 180 8.60 23.07 31.01
N THR A 181 7.41 22.98 31.60
CA THR A 181 6.51 21.83 31.41
C THR A 181 6.03 21.69 29.95
N PRO A 182 5.51 22.74 29.29
CA PRO A 182 5.19 22.71 27.87
C PRO A 182 6.40 22.43 26.98
N LEU A 183 7.58 22.98 27.33
CA LEU A 183 8.80 22.80 26.55
C LEU A 183 9.25 21.33 26.51
N GLN A 184 9.14 20.62 27.64
CA GLN A 184 9.40 19.18 27.72
C GLN A 184 8.34 18.37 26.95
N GLY A 185 7.10 18.83 26.96
CA GLY A 185 5.99 18.22 26.21
C GLY A 185 6.15 18.29 24.69
N MET A 186 6.90 19.27 24.17
CA MET A 186 7.08 19.47 22.73
C MET A 186 7.67 18.25 22.03
N GLY A 187 8.68 17.59 22.61
CA GLY A 187 9.29 16.39 22.04
C GLY A 187 8.30 15.22 21.90
N THR A 188 7.31 15.14 22.79
CA THR A 188 6.24 14.13 22.73
C THR A 188 5.14 14.49 21.73
N ALA A 189 4.96 15.77 21.37
CA ALA A 189 4.03 16.18 20.32
C ALA A 189 4.48 15.71 18.93
N PHE A 190 5.79 15.63 18.69
CA PHE A 190 6.36 15.15 17.43
C PHE A 190 6.25 13.63 17.23
N SER A 191 5.89 12.85 18.27
CA SER A 191 5.79 11.40 18.15
C SER A 191 4.80 10.95 17.08
N SER A 192 3.66 11.65 16.96
CA SER A 192 2.64 11.37 15.95
C SER A 192 3.21 11.45 14.54
N SER A 193 4.08 12.43 14.26
CA SER A 193 4.77 12.54 12.96
C SER A 193 5.68 11.36 12.71
N LEU A 194 6.43 10.89 13.72
CA LEU A 194 7.28 9.71 13.60
C LEU A 194 6.47 8.44 13.31
N PHE A 195 5.31 8.25 13.95
CA PHE A 195 4.42 7.14 13.63
C PHE A 195 3.83 7.25 12.22
N GLY A 196 3.40 8.44 11.81
CA GLY A 196 2.85 8.68 10.47
C GLY A 196 3.88 8.45 9.36
N LEU A 197 5.08 9.01 9.51
CA LEU A 197 6.19 8.83 8.56
C LEU A 197 6.74 7.41 8.58
N GLY A 198 6.93 6.81 9.76
CA GLY A 198 7.35 5.41 9.87
C GLY A 198 6.35 4.45 9.22
N GLY A 199 5.05 4.66 9.48
CA GLY A 199 3.97 3.92 8.85
C GLY A 199 3.92 4.10 7.34
N SER A 200 4.10 5.33 6.84
CA SER A 200 4.09 5.60 5.41
C SER A 200 5.26 4.95 4.69
N LEU A 201 6.45 4.89 5.32
CA LEU A 201 7.60 4.14 4.79
C LEU A 201 7.33 2.63 4.73
N ILE A 202 6.71 2.07 5.77
CA ILE A 202 6.32 0.65 5.79
C ILE A 202 5.37 0.36 4.64
N LEU A 203 4.30 1.15 4.48
CA LEU A 203 3.35 0.98 3.36
C LEU A 203 4.01 1.23 2.01
N GLY A 204 4.88 2.22 1.89
CA GLY A 204 5.60 2.53 0.66
C GLY A 204 6.45 1.36 0.18
N PHE A 205 7.15 0.68 1.09
CA PHE A 205 7.89 -0.54 0.75
C PHE A 205 6.94 -1.66 0.27
N LEU A 206 5.83 -1.88 0.97
CA LEU A 206 4.85 -2.90 0.58
C LEU A 206 4.22 -2.60 -0.80
N ASP A 207 3.94 -1.33 -1.10
CA ASP A 207 3.41 -0.88 -2.41
C ASP A 207 4.40 -1.15 -3.55
N ILE A 208 5.70 -0.87 -3.33
CA ILE A 208 6.74 -1.19 -4.31
C ILE A 208 6.77 -2.70 -4.58
N GLN A 209 6.73 -3.53 -3.54
CA GLN A 209 6.75 -4.99 -3.69
C GLN A 209 5.51 -5.52 -4.42
N ALA A 210 4.32 -5.00 -4.09
CA ALA A 210 3.08 -5.32 -4.78
C ALA A 210 3.16 -4.91 -6.27
N GLY A 211 3.70 -3.72 -6.53
CA GLY A 211 3.98 -3.19 -7.85
C GLY A 211 4.87 -4.08 -8.70
N HIS A 212 5.99 -4.53 -8.14
CA HIS A 212 6.88 -5.47 -8.83
C HIS A 212 6.18 -6.80 -9.15
N ALA A 213 5.26 -7.29 -8.31
CA ALA A 213 4.50 -8.50 -8.60
C ALA A 213 3.49 -8.29 -9.73
N GLN A 214 2.84 -7.13 -9.74
CA GLN A 214 1.89 -6.72 -10.76
C GLN A 214 2.54 -6.58 -12.14
N ASN A 215 3.67 -5.86 -12.24
CA ASN A 215 4.39 -5.70 -13.51
C ASN A 215 4.84 -7.06 -14.06
N ARG A 216 5.45 -7.92 -13.22
CA ARG A 216 5.86 -9.28 -13.62
C ARG A 216 4.71 -10.16 -14.09
N PHE A 217 3.51 -9.95 -13.55
CA PHE A 217 2.30 -10.63 -14.02
C PHE A 217 1.85 -10.10 -15.38
N TYR A 218 1.85 -8.78 -15.56
CA TYR A 218 1.53 -8.13 -16.83
C TYR A 218 2.48 -8.54 -17.95
N ASP A 219 3.80 -8.48 -17.72
CA ASP A 219 4.82 -8.91 -18.70
C ASP A 219 4.62 -10.38 -19.10
N GLY A 220 4.32 -11.24 -18.12
CA GLY A 220 4.06 -12.66 -18.37
C GLY A 220 2.74 -12.93 -19.10
N LEU A 221 1.74 -12.06 -18.95
CA LEU A 221 0.51 -12.09 -19.74
C LEU A 221 0.78 -11.66 -21.18
N GLU A 222 1.52 -10.57 -21.38
CA GLU A 222 1.88 -10.06 -22.70
C GLU A 222 2.67 -11.11 -23.49
N GLU A 223 3.70 -11.71 -22.89
CA GLU A 223 4.50 -12.78 -23.50
C GLU A 223 3.63 -13.99 -23.90
N TRP A 224 2.70 -14.40 -23.03
CA TRP A 224 1.78 -15.50 -23.33
C TRP A 224 0.87 -15.17 -24.52
N LEU A 225 0.35 -13.95 -24.58
CA LEU A 225 -0.55 -13.51 -25.64
C LEU A 225 0.17 -13.40 -26.99
N THR A 226 1.39 -12.84 -27.03
CA THR A 226 2.21 -12.81 -28.25
C THR A 226 2.57 -14.22 -28.73
N GLY A 227 2.82 -15.15 -27.80
CA GLY A 227 3.05 -16.56 -28.13
C GLY A 227 1.84 -17.22 -28.80
N VAL A 228 0.62 -16.94 -28.33
CA VAL A 228 -0.61 -17.47 -28.92
C VAL A 228 -0.89 -16.85 -30.31
N THR A 229 -0.66 -15.55 -30.50
CA THR A 229 -0.89 -14.90 -31.81
C THR A 229 0.13 -15.31 -32.86
N THR A 230 1.39 -15.54 -32.48
CA THR A 230 2.44 -15.99 -33.42
C THR A 230 2.21 -17.45 -33.87
N LEU A 231 1.61 -18.29 -33.02
CA LEU A 231 1.21 -19.66 -33.40
C LEU A 231 0.00 -19.71 -34.34
N VAL A 232 -0.77 -18.61 -34.46
CA VAL A 232 -1.93 -18.51 -35.35
C VAL A 232 -1.56 -17.97 -36.74
N ASP A 233 -0.35 -17.43 -36.92
CA ASP A 233 0.15 -16.91 -38.20
C ASP A 233 1.30 -17.75 -38.83
N PRO A 234 1.16 -19.08 -39.02
CA PRO A 234 1.97 -19.79 -39.99
C PRO A 234 1.23 -19.85 -41.34
N PHE A 235 1.88 -19.35 -42.40
CA PHE A 235 1.51 -19.41 -43.83
C PHE A 235 0.64 -18.28 -44.42
N ASN A 236 1.33 -17.24 -44.90
CA ASN A 236 0.97 -16.65 -46.19
C ASN A 236 2.22 -16.22 -46.97
N SER A 237 3.11 -17.17 -47.27
CA SER A 237 4.31 -16.95 -48.10
C SER A 237 4.43 -17.97 -49.24
N ASP A 238 3.32 -18.32 -49.88
CA ASP A 238 3.33 -19.01 -51.19
C ASP A 238 2.43 -18.24 -52.16
N THR A 239 2.92 -17.11 -52.65
CA THR A 239 2.51 -16.58 -53.95
C THR A 239 3.69 -16.74 -54.90
N PRO A 240 3.57 -17.52 -56.00
CA PRO A 240 4.65 -17.67 -56.96
C PRO A 240 4.95 -16.32 -57.60
N GLN A 241 6.24 -15.94 -57.63
CA GLN A 241 6.70 -14.83 -58.44
C GLN A 241 6.48 -15.13 -59.94
N PRO A 242 6.25 -14.08 -60.77
CA PRO A 242 5.90 -14.22 -62.18
C PRO A 242 7.02 -14.81 -63.05
#